data_AF-A0A0R2TGZ2-F1
#
_entry.id   AF-A0A0R2TGZ2-F1
#
_cell.length_a   1.000
_cell.length_b   1.000
_cell.length_c   1.000
_cell.angle_alpha   90.00
_cell.angle_beta   90.00
_cell.angle_gamma   90.00
#
_symmetry.space_group_name_H-M   'P 1'
#
loop_
_entity.id
_entity.type
_entity.pdbx_description
1 polymer ?
#
loop_
_entity_poly.entity_id
_entity_poly.type
_entity_poly.pdbx_seq_one_letter_code
_entity_poly.pdbx_strand_id
1 'polypeptide(L)' 'MFENAKFTFPFQTPMNKEEYFYRSIFEEHFPSETAAKTVPSVPSIACSSPVALEWDKSFKNMNDPSGRSVSSVHLESY' A
#
# COMPACT_ATOMS: atom_id res chain seq x y z
N MET A 1 -10.00 -9.23 -9.35
CA MET A 1 -9.26 -7.95 -9.60
C MET A 1 -7.90 -8.00 -8.93
N PHE A 2 -7.82 -7.96 -7.60
CA PHE A 2 -6.54 -8.08 -6.87
C PHE A 2 -5.87 -9.46 -6.99
N GLU A 3 -6.61 -10.56 -7.06
CA GLU A 3 -6.03 -11.92 -7.21
C GLU A 3 -5.12 -12.07 -8.44
N ASN A 4 -5.32 -11.23 -9.46
CA ASN A 4 -4.49 -11.18 -10.67
C ASN A 4 -3.41 -10.08 -10.62
N ALA A 5 -3.18 -9.44 -9.46
CA ALA A 5 -2.26 -8.30 -9.32
C ALA A 5 -0.87 -8.59 -9.85
N LYS A 6 -0.34 -9.80 -9.64
CA LYS A 6 0.97 -10.22 -10.15
C LYS A 6 1.07 -10.23 -11.68
N PHE A 7 -0.05 -10.36 -12.37
CA PHE A 7 -0.13 -10.33 -13.83
C PHE A 7 -0.40 -8.92 -14.34
N THR A 8 -1.21 -8.13 -13.61
CA THR A 8 -1.52 -6.73 -13.98
C THR A 8 -0.35 -5.79 -13.69
N PHE A 9 0.30 -5.96 -12.54
CA PHE A 9 1.39 -5.14 -12.04
C PHE A 9 2.58 -6.05 -11.68
N PRO A 10 3.33 -6.57 -12.67
CA PRO A 10 4.43 -7.50 -12.40
C PRO A 10 5.64 -6.84 -11.70
N PHE A 11 5.77 -5.52 -11.82
CA PHE A 11 6.74 -4.70 -11.09
C PHE A 11 6.08 -4.02 -9.90
N GLN A 12 6.66 -4.16 -8.71
CA GLN A 12 6.08 -3.66 -7.43
C GLN A 12 4.62 -4.08 -7.26
N THR A 13 4.40 -5.40 -7.32
CA THR A 13 3.07 -6.01 -7.20
C THR A 13 2.41 -5.57 -5.88
N PRO A 14 1.19 -5.00 -5.94
CA PRO A 14 0.43 -4.67 -4.74
C PRO A 14 0.24 -5.89 -3.82
N MET A 15 0.34 -5.68 -2.51
CA MET A 15 0.24 -6.75 -1.50
C MET A 15 -1.15 -6.86 -0.87
N ASN A 16 -2.00 -5.85 -1.03
CA ASN A 16 -3.38 -5.85 -0.55
C ASN A 16 -4.30 -5.09 -1.53
N LYS A 17 -5.62 -5.11 -1.24
CA LYS A 17 -6.64 -4.48 -2.08
C LYS A 17 -6.49 -2.95 -2.15
N GLU A 18 -6.00 -2.33 -1.09
CA GLU A 18 -5.85 -0.88 -1.01
C GLU A 18 -4.66 -0.40 -1.86
N GLU A 19 -3.50 -1.05 -1.73
CA GLU A 19 -2.34 -0.82 -2.60
C GLU A 19 -2.71 -1.02 -4.08
N TYR A 20 -3.53 -2.04 -4.38
CA TYR A 20 -3.99 -2.29 -5.74
C TYR A 20 -4.84 -1.14 -6.28
N PHE A 21 -5.71 -0.58 -5.44
CA PHE A 21 -6.52 0.58 -5.79
C PHE A 21 -5.63 1.80 -6.08
N TYR A 22 -4.67 2.12 -5.22
CA TYR A 22 -3.70 3.20 -5.45
C TYR A 22 -2.86 2.98 -6.70
N ARG A 23 -2.36 1.76 -6.89
CA ARG A 23 -1.57 1.42 -8.07
C ARG A 23 -2.38 1.57 -9.36
N SER A 24 -3.67 1.24 -9.33
CA SER A 24 -4.55 1.39 -10.49
C SER A 24 -4.74 2.87 -10.86
N ILE A 25 -4.94 3.75 -9.86
CA ILE A 25 -5.04 5.20 -10.07
C ILE A 25 -3.71 5.77 -10.59
N PHE A 26 -2.58 5.33 -10.00
CA PHE A 26 -1.25 5.77 -10.43
C PHE A 26 -1.00 5.39 -11.90
N GLU A 27 -1.28 4.14 -12.27
CA GLU A 27 -1.06 3.64 -13.64
C GLU A 27 -1.96 4.34 -14.67
N GLU A 28 -3.17 4.76 -14.30
CA GLU A 28 -4.05 5.57 -15.16
C GLU A 28 -3.43 6.92 -15.55
N HIS A 29 -2.69 7.54 -14.62
CA HIS A 29 -2.06 8.84 -14.82
C HIS A 29 -0.61 8.74 -15.35
N PHE A 30 0.10 7.68 -14.95
CA PHE A 30 1.52 7.48 -15.19
C PHE A 30 1.80 6.04 -15.67
N PRO A 31 1.39 5.67 -16.90
CA PRO A 31 1.50 4.30 -17.44
C PRO A 31 2.94 3.97 -17.89
N SER A 32 3.89 4.01 -16.95
CA SER A 32 5.31 3.77 -17.21
C SER A 32 5.98 3.07 -16.04
N GLU A 33 6.70 2.00 -16.33
CA GLU A 33 7.55 1.33 -15.35
C GLU A 33 8.62 2.27 -14.77
N THR A 34 9.14 3.21 -15.58
CA THR A 34 10.09 4.22 -15.11
C THR A 34 9.44 5.16 -14.09
N ALA A 35 8.17 5.52 -14.28
CA ALA A 35 7.44 6.30 -13.29
C ALA A 35 7.22 5.50 -12.01
N ALA A 36 6.81 4.22 -12.12
CA ALA A 36 6.64 3.34 -10.96
C ALA A 36 7.94 3.19 -10.13
N LYS A 37 9.11 3.15 -10.78
CA LYS A 37 10.42 3.10 -10.09
C LYS A 37 10.69 4.30 -9.18
N THR A 38 10.03 5.44 -9.41
CA THR A 38 10.18 6.64 -8.56
C THR A 38 9.37 6.55 -7.26
N VAL A 39 8.46 5.58 -7.16
CA VAL A 39 7.65 5.35 -5.97
C VAL A 39 8.23 4.17 -5.19
N PRO A 40 8.74 4.38 -3.97
CA PRO A 40 9.23 3.27 -3.14
C PRO A 40 8.10 2.33 -2.73
N SER A 41 8.23 1.04 -3.06
CA SER A 41 7.32 -0.01 -2.59
C SER A 41 7.84 -0.57 -1.26
N VAL A 42 7.63 0.21 -0.20
CA VAL A 42 8.03 -0.14 1.17
C VAL A 42 6.81 -0.08 2.10
N PRO A 43 6.77 -0.90 3.16
CA PRO A 43 5.69 -0.85 4.14
C PRO A 43 5.54 0.55 4.74
N SER A 44 4.30 0.99 4.92
CA SER A 44 3.96 2.31 5.46
C SER A 44 2.62 2.26 6.18
N ILE A 45 2.45 3.16 7.15
CA ILE A 45 1.14 3.51 7.70
C ILE A 45 0.92 5.00 7.52
N ALA A 46 -0.16 5.37 6.83
CA ALA A 46 -0.49 6.77 6.53
C ALA A 46 0.71 7.55 5.94
N CYS A 47 0.94 8.77 6.42
CA CYS A 47 2.05 9.64 5.98
C CYS A 47 3.41 9.27 6.61
N SER A 48 3.53 8.11 7.24
CA SER A 48 4.67 7.78 8.09
C SER A 48 5.74 7.02 7.30
N SER A 49 7.01 7.31 7.57
CA SER A 49 8.10 6.48 7.04
C SER A 49 8.08 5.07 7.66
N PRO A 50 8.78 4.08 7.08
CA PRO A 50 8.93 2.75 7.69
C PRO A 50 9.44 2.81 9.15
N VAL A 51 10.14 3.88 9.53
CA VAL A 51 10.61 4.12 10.90
C VAL A 51 9.45 4.18 11.91
N ALA A 52 8.28 4.65 11.50
CA ALA A 52 7.11 4.69 12.39
C ALA A 52 6.59 3.30 12.75
N LEU A 53 6.79 2.29 11.90
CA LEU A 53 6.47 0.89 12.23
C LEU A 53 7.34 0.35 13.36
N GLU A 54 8.51 0.97 13.59
CA GLU A 54 9.42 0.60 14.67
C GLU A 54 9.13 1.32 15.99
N TRP A 55 8.32 2.39 15.97
CA TRP A 55 8.01 3.16 17.18
C TRP A 55 7.02 2.46 18.10
N ASP A 56 6.09 1.68 17.54
CA ASP A 56 5.11 0.92 18.30
C ASP A 56 4.98 -0.50 17.74
N LYS A 57 5.06 -1.50 18.63
CA LYS A 57 4.93 -2.92 18.25
C LYS A 57 3.58 -3.23 17.60
N SER A 58 2.53 -2.48 17.93
CA SER A 58 1.20 -2.63 17.34
C SER A 58 1.18 -2.28 15.84
N PHE A 59 2.13 -1.49 15.35
CA PHE A 59 2.24 -1.10 13.94
C PHE A 59 3.04 -2.08 13.08
N LYS A 60 3.89 -2.93 13.67
CA LYS A 60 4.79 -3.82 12.91
C LYS A 60 4.10 -4.75 11.92
N ASN A 61 2.86 -5.13 12.19
CA ASN A 61 2.09 -6.05 11.34
C ASN A 61 0.92 -5.35 10.62
N MET A 62 0.93 -4.02 10.57
CA MET A 62 -0.18 -3.22 10.07
C MET A 62 0.26 -2.46 8.82
N ASN A 63 0.16 -3.10 7.66
CA ASN A 63 0.47 -2.47 6.38
C ASN A 63 -0.81 -1.83 5.79
N ASP A 64 -1.24 -0.73 6.41
CA ASP A 64 -2.38 0.08 6.01
C ASP A 64 -1.88 1.47 5.56
N PRO A 65 -1.54 1.64 4.27
CA PRO A 65 -0.96 2.88 3.76
C PRO A 65 -1.86 4.11 3.93
N SER A 66 -3.17 3.98 4.18
CA SER A 66 -4.00 5.15 4.55
C SER A 66 -4.22 5.32 6.05
N GLY A 67 -4.08 4.27 6.84
CA GLY A 67 -4.48 4.24 8.24
C GLY A 67 -6.00 4.21 8.45
N ARG A 68 -6.82 4.05 7.39
CA ARG A 68 -8.29 4.07 7.48
C ARG A 68 -8.89 2.74 7.95
N SER A 69 -8.09 1.70 8.09
CA SER A 69 -8.56 0.35 8.41
C SER A 69 -7.78 -0.29 9.54
N VAL A 70 -7.17 0.55 10.38
CA VAL A 70 -6.68 0.17 11.71
C VAL A 70 -7.85 -0.30 12.59
N SER A 71 -7.97 -1.62 12.78
CA SER A 71 -9.10 -2.26 13.49
C SER A 71 -9.27 -1.84 14.95
N SER A 72 -8.22 -1.34 15.60
CA SER A 72 -8.30 -0.82 16.97
C SER A 72 -8.89 0.59 17.06
N VAL A 73 -9.00 1.30 15.94
CA VAL A 73 -9.46 2.69 15.87
C VAL A 73 -10.82 2.79 15.19
N HIS A 74 -11.05 2.01 14.13
CA HIS A 74 -12.23 2.14 13.28
C HIS A 74 -13.21 0.97 13.49
N LEU A 75 -14.50 1.30 13.64
CA LEU A 75 -15.58 0.32 13.84
C LEU A 75 -15.84 -0.54 12.59
N GLU A 76 -15.54 0.00 11.40
CA GLU A 76 -15.68 -0.68 10.11
C GLU A 76 -14.31 -0.78 9.42
N SER A 77 -13.38 -1.51 10.04
CA SER A 77 -12.16 -1.95 9.35
C SER A 77 -12.48 -3.18 8.50
N TYR A 78 -12.24 -3.09 7.17
CA TYR A 78 -12.43 -4.07 6.09
C TYR A 78 -13.19 -5.39 6.36
#